data_AF-A0A2V3ZT92-F1
#
_entry.id   AF-A0A2V3ZT92-F1
#
_cell.length_a   1.000
_cell.length_b   1.000
_cell.length_c   1.000
_cell.angle_alpha   90.00
_cell.angle_beta   90.00
_cell.angle_gamma   90.00
#
_symmetry.space_group_name_H-M   'P 1'
#
loop_
_entity.id
_entity.type
_entity.pdbx_description
1 polymer ?
#
loop_
_entity_poly.entity_id
_entity_poly.type
_entity_poly.pdbx_seq_one_letter_code
_entity_poly.pdbx_strand_id
1 'polypeptide(L)'
;MSNEGISNFLPKEYNRDIKKWQVATKKELSAMVSRLDIRGKQKLLMKVKSAKGLKGVLDRINKEGILANDIVSNSSKTEGVVFRVGFSFPKQGLFMLKGVSSGHKLSSPRRKEDWANPVLDSRIGILADMVVKHQADASVNAMQISRLK
;
A
#
# COMPACT_ATOMS: atom_id res chain seq x y z
N MET A 1 -1.72 33.57 29.25
CA MET A 1 -1.80 32.10 29.44
C MET A 1 -2.88 31.60 28.51
N SER A 2 -2.47 31.13 27.34
CA SER A 2 -3.35 30.73 26.24
C SER A 2 -4.11 29.45 26.60
N ASN A 3 -5.45 29.58 26.68
CA ASN A 3 -6.37 28.45 26.74
C ASN A 3 -6.29 27.69 25.41
N GLU A 4 -5.44 26.67 25.35
CA GLU A 4 -5.56 25.64 24.32
C GLU A 4 -6.85 24.87 24.60
N GLY A 5 -7.88 25.17 23.82
CA GLY A 5 -9.09 24.38 23.77
C GLY A 5 -8.73 22.95 23.39
N ILE A 6 -8.76 22.06 24.38
CA ILE A 6 -8.49 20.64 24.22
C ILE A 6 -9.59 20.06 23.32
N SER A 7 -9.31 20.05 22.02
CA SER A 7 -9.90 19.12 21.07
C SER A 7 -9.58 17.72 21.60
N ASN A 8 -10.60 16.98 22.05
CA ASN A 8 -10.48 15.59 22.55
C ASN A 8 -10.10 14.59 21.44
N PHE A 9 -9.47 15.05 20.36
CA PHE A 9 -8.76 14.21 19.41
C PHE A 9 -7.69 13.42 20.17
N LEU A 10 -7.64 12.10 19.95
CA LEU A 10 -6.66 11.21 20.57
C LEU A 10 -5.60 10.81 19.53
N PRO A 11 -4.51 11.59 19.35
CA PRO A 11 -3.48 11.31 18.35
C PRO A 11 -2.92 9.90 18.40
N LYS A 12 -2.83 9.32 19.61
CA LYS A 12 -2.33 7.96 19.80
C LYS A 12 -3.25 6.91 19.17
N GLU A 13 -4.56 7.06 19.33
CA GLU A 13 -5.54 6.13 18.79
C GLU A 13 -5.68 6.29 17.28
N TYR A 14 -5.79 7.53 16.81
CA TYR A 14 -5.77 7.85 15.40
C TYR A 14 -4.53 7.26 14.71
N ASN A 15 -3.33 7.53 15.23
CA ASN A 15 -2.09 7.00 14.66
C ASN A 15 -2.05 5.47 14.65
N ARG A 16 -2.60 4.81 15.69
CA ARG A 16 -2.69 3.35 15.78
C ARG A 16 -3.60 2.80 14.68
N ASP A 17 -4.75 3.42 14.45
CA ASP A 17 -5.72 2.96 13.47
C ASP A 17 -5.21 3.19 12.04
N ILE A 18 -4.59 4.35 11.78
CA ILE A 18 -3.90 4.63 10.52
C ILE A 18 -2.76 3.62 10.27
N LYS A 19 -2.01 3.23 11.31
CA LYS A 19 -0.98 2.19 11.20
C LYS A 19 -1.57 0.81 10.88
N LYS A 20 -2.68 0.43 11.51
CA LYS A 20 -3.38 -0.82 11.18
C LYS A 20 -3.85 -0.83 9.73
N TRP A 21 -4.46 0.26 9.27
CA TRP A 21 -4.87 0.44 7.88
C TRP A 21 -3.69 0.35 6.92
N GLN A 22 -2.57 0.98 7.25
CA GLN A 22 -1.35 0.96 6.46
C GLN A 22 -0.82 -0.48 6.28
N VAL A 23 -0.77 -1.26 7.37
CA VAL A 23 -0.32 -2.66 7.34
C VAL A 23 -1.27 -3.54 6.52
N ALA A 24 -2.58 -3.38 6.70
CA ALA A 24 -3.59 -4.13 5.96
C ALA A 24 -3.50 -3.84 4.45
N THR A 25 -3.39 -2.57 4.08
CA THR A 25 -3.26 -2.14 2.68
C THR A 25 -1.96 -2.65 2.05
N LYS A 26 -0.83 -2.59 2.77
CA LYS A 26 0.44 -3.20 2.32
C LYS A 26 0.27 -4.70 2.05
N LYS A 27 -0.41 -5.42 2.93
CA LYS A 27 -0.63 -6.87 2.80
C LYS A 27 -1.44 -7.19 1.54
N GLU A 28 -2.47 -6.42 1.24
CA GLU A 28 -3.26 -6.61 0.02
C GLU A 28 -2.51 -6.26 -1.25
N LEU A 29 -1.75 -5.15 -1.24
CA LEU A 29 -0.86 -4.79 -2.34
C LEU A 29 0.14 -5.92 -2.61
N SER A 30 0.76 -6.47 -1.57
CA SER A 30 1.68 -7.60 -1.65
C SER A 30 1.00 -8.87 -2.20
N ALA A 31 -0.23 -9.16 -1.75
CA ALA A 31 -1.01 -10.28 -2.23
C ALA A 31 -1.40 -10.14 -3.71
N MET A 32 -1.77 -8.93 -4.17
CA MET A 32 -2.05 -8.67 -5.57
C MET A 32 -0.81 -8.84 -6.44
N VAL A 33 0.34 -8.26 -6.06
CA VAL A 33 1.61 -8.47 -6.78
C VAL A 33 1.95 -9.96 -6.87
N SER A 34 1.80 -10.69 -5.77
CA SER A 34 2.05 -12.12 -5.73
C SER A 34 1.14 -12.87 -6.72
N ARG A 35 -0.12 -12.47 -6.89
CA ARG A 35 -1.06 -13.09 -7.84
C ARG A 35 -0.68 -12.85 -9.30
N LEU A 36 -0.15 -11.69 -9.64
CA LEU A 36 0.31 -11.39 -11.00
C LEU A 36 1.57 -12.19 -11.34
N ASP A 37 2.47 -12.28 -10.36
CA ASP A 37 3.70 -13.08 -10.44
C ASP A 37 3.39 -14.58 -10.65
N ILE A 38 2.29 -15.10 -10.07
CA ILE A 38 1.88 -16.51 -10.23
C ILE A 38 1.69 -16.92 -11.70
N ARG A 39 1.16 -16.07 -12.61
CA ARG A 39 1.01 -16.47 -14.03
C ARG A 39 2.36 -16.65 -14.74
N GLY A 40 3.36 -15.84 -14.37
CA GLY A 40 4.75 -16.01 -14.80
C GLY A 40 5.37 -17.26 -14.18
N LYS A 41 5.23 -17.43 -12.86
CA LYS A 41 5.71 -18.61 -12.11
C LYS A 41 5.09 -19.92 -12.56
N GLN A 42 3.80 -19.99 -12.88
CA GLN A 42 3.13 -21.21 -13.39
C GLN A 42 3.66 -21.58 -14.78
N LYS A 43 3.82 -20.59 -15.66
CA LYS A 43 4.39 -20.80 -17.01
C LYS A 43 5.88 -21.17 -16.95
N LEU A 44 6.63 -20.62 -15.99
CA LEU A 44 8.03 -20.99 -15.73
C LEU A 44 8.13 -22.37 -15.09
N LEU A 45 7.31 -22.71 -14.09
CA LEU A 45 7.26 -24.05 -13.48
C LEU A 45 6.92 -25.15 -14.50
N MET A 46 5.99 -24.88 -15.41
CA MET A 46 5.67 -25.80 -16.52
C MET A 46 6.87 -25.98 -17.47
N LYS A 47 7.67 -24.94 -17.71
CA LYS A 47 8.92 -25.03 -18.48
C LYS A 47 10.07 -25.68 -17.69
N VAL A 48 10.14 -25.51 -16.37
CA VAL A 48 11.15 -26.13 -15.49
C VAL A 48 10.95 -27.64 -15.41
N LYS A 49 9.69 -28.11 -15.36
CA LYS A 49 9.38 -29.54 -15.45
C LYS A 49 9.83 -30.17 -16.76
N SER A 50 10.04 -29.38 -17.82
CA SER A 50 10.47 -29.88 -19.14
C SER A 50 11.93 -29.58 -19.50
N ALA A 51 12.69 -28.83 -18.70
CA ALA A 51 14.00 -28.30 -19.13
C ALA A 51 15.14 -28.58 -18.13
N LYS A 52 16.19 -29.27 -18.61
CA LYS A 52 17.53 -29.32 -18.01
C LYS A 52 18.13 -27.91 -17.98
N GLY A 53 17.86 -27.14 -16.93
CA GLY A 53 18.33 -25.75 -16.82
C GLY A 53 17.74 -25.03 -15.60
N LEU A 54 17.79 -25.66 -14.42
CA LEU A 54 17.09 -25.21 -13.21
C LEU A 54 17.55 -23.83 -12.69
N LYS A 55 18.85 -23.52 -12.76
CA LYS A 55 19.45 -22.41 -12.01
C LYS A 55 18.95 -21.03 -12.45
N GLY A 56 18.97 -20.77 -13.76
CA GLY A 56 18.57 -19.46 -14.31
C GLY A 56 17.06 -19.19 -14.27
N VAL A 57 16.22 -20.22 -14.11
CA VAL A 57 14.78 -20.06 -13.91
C VAL A 57 14.45 -19.88 -12.43
N LEU A 58 15.08 -20.65 -11.53
CA LEU A 58 14.96 -20.42 -10.08
C LEU A 58 15.36 -18.98 -9.71
N ASP A 59 16.44 -18.45 -10.28
CA ASP A 59 16.89 -17.09 -10.01
C ASP A 59 15.86 -16.03 -10.43
N ARG A 60 15.10 -16.26 -11.51
CA ARG A 60 14.01 -15.36 -11.93
C ARG A 60 12.81 -15.47 -11.00
N ILE A 61 12.40 -16.70 -10.66
CA ILE A 61 11.31 -16.97 -9.71
C ILE A 61 11.61 -16.33 -8.34
N ASN A 62 12.86 -16.43 -7.88
CA ASN A 62 13.32 -15.81 -6.65
C ASN A 62 13.30 -14.28 -6.76
N LYS A 63 13.79 -13.70 -7.86
CA LYS A 63 13.73 -12.24 -8.10
C LYS A 63 12.31 -11.70 -8.20
N GLU A 64 11.36 -12.47 -8.70
CA GLU A 64 9.95 -12.06 -8.78
C GLU A 64 9.24 -12.21 -7.42
N GLY A 65 9.55 -13.26 -6.65
CA GLY A 65 9.10 -13.41 -5.26
C GLY A 65 9.59 -12.30 -4.31
N ILE A 66 10.73 -11.69 -4.61
CA ILE A 66 11.25 -10.51 -3.90
C ILE A 66 10.32 -9.30 -4.04
N LEU A 67 9.58 -9.14 -5.15
CA LEU A 67 8.77 -7.94 -5.40
C LEU A 67 7.61 -7.75 -4.42
N ALA A 68 6.96 -8.84 -4.03
CA ALA A 68 5.89 -8.80 -3.04
C ALA A 68 6.42 -8.46 -1.64
N ASN A 69 7.66 -8.85 -1.34
CA ASN A 69 8.33 -8.61 -0.06
C ASN A 69 8.93 -7.19 0.04
N ASP A 70 9.31 -6.61 -1.10
CA ASP A 70 9.97 -5.30 -1.20
C ASP A 70 9.00 -4.11 -1.24
N ILE A 71 7.70 -4.33 -1.08
CA ILE A 71 6.75 -3.22 -0.93
C ILE A 71 7.00 -2.55 0.42
N VAL A 72 7.36 -1.27 0.40
CA VAL A 72 7.62 -0.47 1.60
C VAL A 72 6.45 0.45 1.86
N SER A 73 5.97 0.49 3.10
CA SER A 73 4.95 1.45 3.54
C SER A 73 5.61 2.50 4.43
N ASN A 74 5.41 3.78 4.13
CA ASN A 74 5.93 4.90 4.90
C ASN A 74 4.80 5.81 5.39
N SER A 75 5.06 6.54 6.48
CA SER A 75 4.09 7.49 7.05
C SER A 75 4.83 8.69 7.59
N SER A 76 4.30 9.89 7.38
CA SER A 76 4.86 11.12 7.94
C SER A 76 3.91 11.71 8.98
N LYS A 77 4.48 12.34 10.00
CA LYS A 77 3.75 12.97 11.09
C LYS A 77 4.01 14.48 11.11
N THR A 78 2.97 15.23 11.44
CA THR A 78 3.01 16.66 11.74
C THR A 78 2.32 16.84 13.07
N GLU A 79 2.96 17.55 14.01
CA GLU A 79 2.40 17.80 15.35
C GLU A 79 1.98 16.51 16.10
N GLY A 80 2.74 15.43 15.89
CA GLY A 80 2.46 14.13 16.51
C GLY A 80 1.33 13.32 15.84
N VAL A 81 0.67 13.86 14.81
CA VAL A 81 -0.43 13.24 14.06
C VAL A 81 0.04 12.79 12.69
N VAL A 82 -0.36 11.58 12.24
CA VAL A 82 -0.05 11.13 10.88
C VAL A 82 -0.84 11.95 9.86
N PHE A 83 -0.13 12.72 9.03
CA PHE A 83 -0.73 13.51 7.95
C PHE A 83 -0.62 12.83 6.58
N ARG A 84 0.33 11.91 6.43
CA ARG A 84 0.62 11.24 5.15
C ARG A 84 0.91 9.76 5.36
N VAL A 85 0.32 8.95 4.49
CA VAL A 85 0.72 7.56 4.28
C VAL A 85 1.12 7.38 2.82
N GLY A 86 2.20 6.64 2.58
CA GLY A 86 2.69 6.35 1.24
C GLY A 86 3.14 4.90 1.10
N PHE A 87 3.13 4.42 -0.14
CA PHE A 87 3.64 3.11 -0.52
C PHE A 87 4.69 3.29 -1.61
N SER A 88 5.83 2.62 -1.44
CA SER A 88 6.92 2.58 -2.40
C SER A 88 7.00 1.18 -2.99
N PHE A 89 7.14 1.11 -4.31
CA PHE A 89 7.22 -0.13 -5.06
C PHE A 89 8.60 -0.28 -5.68
N PRO A 90 9.14 -1.51 -5.75
CA PRO A 90 10.32 -1.80 -6.57
C PRO A 90 10.05 -1.46 -8.05
N LYS A 91 11.12 -1.09 -8.77
CA LYS A 91 11.06 -0.61 -10.17
C LYS A 91 10.26 -1.53 -11.09
N GLN A 92 10.35 -2.84 -10.87
CA GLN A 92 9.64 -3.85 -11.65
C GLN A 92 8.12 -3.83 -11.40
N GLY A 93 7.66 -3.55 -10.18
CA GLY A 93 6.24 -3.37 -9.88
C GLY A 93 5.65 -2.15 -10.59
N LEU A 94 6.43 -1.06 -10.68
CA LEU A 94 6.06 0.14 -11.45
C LEU A 94 6.01 -0.13 -12.96
N PHE A 95 6.87 -1.02 -13.45
CA PHE A 95 6.91 -1.45 -14.84
C PHE A 95 5.69 -2.28 -15.24
N MET A 96 5.21 -3.15 -14.35
CA MET A 96 3.95 -3.88 -14.56
C MET A 96 2.75 -2.94 -14.59
N LEU A 97 2.71 -1.98 -13.66
CA LEU A 97 1.65 -0.96 -13.60
C LEU A 97 1.60 -0.12 -14.88
N LYS A 98 2.76 0.38 -15.32
CA LYS A 98 2.87 1.29 -16.47
C LYS A 98 2.96 0.57 -17.82
N GLY A 99 3.21 -0.74 -17.84
CA GLY A 99 3.43 -1.53 -19.07
C GLY A 99 4.72 -1.19 -19.81
N VAL A 100 5.77 -0.74 -19.10
CA VAL A 100 7.05 -0.30 -19.70
C VAL A 100 8.22 -1.15 -19.20
N SER A 101 9.34 -1.16 -19.92
CA SER A 101 10.61 -1.77 -19.46
C SER A 101 11.78 -0.80 -19.59
N SER A 102 12.79 -0.96 -18.74
CA SER A 102 14.04 -0.19 -18.84
C SER A 102 14.81 -0.55 -20.11
N GLY A 103 15.05 0.42 -21.01
CA GLY A 103 16.11 0.34 -22.02
C GLY A 103 15.87 -0.51 -23.28
N HIS A 104 14.63 -0.92 -23.59
CA HIS A 104 14.34 -1.66 -24.83
C HIS A 104 13.30 -0.95 -25.68
N LYS A 105 13.54 -0.88 -27.00
CA LYS A 105 12.52 -0.47 -27.99
C LYS A 105 11.33 -1.43 -27.86
N LEU A 106 10.12 -0.87 -27.77
CA LEU A 106 8.86 -1.59 -27.63
C LEU A 106 8.57 -2.43 -28.89
N SER A 107 9.29 -3.54 -29.09
CA SER A 107 8.89 -4.54 -30.09
C SER A 107 7.64 -5.32 -29.65
N SER A 108 7.29 -5.23 -28.35
CA SER A 108 6.08 -5.79 -27.75
C SER A 108 5.63 -4.88 -26.59
N PRO A 109 4.52 -4.13 -26.72
CA PRO A 109 3.96 -3.43 -25.58
C PRO A 109 3.53 -4.45 -24.53
N ARG A 110 4.13 -4.40 -23.34
CA ARG A 110 3.69 -5.24 -22.22
C ARG A 110 2.26 -4.85 -21.86
N ARG A 111 1.43 -5.85 -21.56
CA ARG A 111 0.08 -5.62 -21.05
C ARG A 111 0.20 -4.88 -19.71
N LYS A 112 -0.35 -3.68 -19.64
CA LYS A 112 -0.49 -2.93 -18.39
C LYS A 112 -1.37 -3.76 -17.45
N GLU A 113 -0.91 -3.98 -16.23
CA GLU A 113 -1.70 -4.63 -15.19
C GLU A 113 -1.89 -3.63 -14.06
N ASP A 114 -3.13 -3.13 -13.94
CA ASP A 114 -3.48 -2.19 -12.88
C ASP A 114 -3.81 -2.93 -11.60
N TRP A 115 -2.77 -3.35 -10.91
CA TRP A 115 -2.89 -4.16 -9.70
C TRP A 115 -2.94 -3.34 -8.42
N ALA A 116 -2.43 -2.10 -8.47
CA ALA A 116 -2.30 -1.23 -7.32
C ALA A 116 -3.54 -0.34 -7.14
N ASN A 117 -4.04 0.30 -8.22
CA ASN A 117 -5.13 1.25 -8.09
C ASN A 117 -6.41 0.61 -7.53
N PRO A 118 -6.86 -0.59 -7.94
CA PRO A 118 -8.06 -1.20 -7.37
C PRO A 118 -7.96 -1.46 -5.86
N VAL A 119 -6.76 -1.77 -5.36
CA VAL A 119 -6.52 -1.94 -3.91
C VAL A 119 -6.52 -0.58 -3.22
N LEU A 120 -5.85 0.42 -3.80
CA LEU A 120 -5.80 1.76 -3.21
C LEU A 120 -7.18 2.40 -3.18
N ASP A 121 -7.94 2.36 -4.28
CA ASP A 121 -9.26 2.96 -4.39
C ASP A 121 -10.25 2.36 -3.39
N SER A 122 -10.25 1.02 -3.23
CA SER A 122 -11.09 0.36 -2.22
C SER A 122 -10.68 0.69 -0.78
N ARG A 123 -9.38 0.92 -0.54
CA ARG A 123 -8.85 1.23 0.79
C ARG A 123 -8.93 2.70 1.17
N ILE A 124 -8.95 3.61 0.19
CA ILE A 124 -9.04 5.07 0.41
C ILE A 124 -10.36 5.44 1.08
N GLY A 125 -11.48 4.80 0.71
CA GLY A 125 -12.76 5.03 1.38
C GLY A 125 -12.70 4.74 2.89
N ILE A 126 -12.14 3.58 3.25
CA ILE A 126 -11.95 3.18 4.65
C ILE A 126 -11.06 4.19 5.39
N LEU A 127 -10.00 4.68 4.73
CA LEU A 127 -9.13 5.70 5.30
C LEU A 127 -9.88 7.00 5.57
N ALA A 128 -10.69 7.46 4.60
CA ALA A 128 -11.49 8.67 4.73
C ALA A 128 -12.50 8.54 5.89
N ASP A 129 -13.21 7.40 6.00
CA ASP A 129 -14.16 7.15 7.08
C ASP A 129 -13.49 7.18 8.46
N MET A 130 -12.28 6.63 8.59
CA MET A 130 -11.50 6.70 9.84
C MET A 130 -11.12 8.14 10.19
N VAL A 131 -10.67 8.94 9.22
CA VAL A 131 -10.33 10.35 9.44
C VAL A 131 -11.57 11.13 9.88
N VAL A 132 -12.70 10.95 9.19
CA VAL A 132 -13.97 11.62 9.52
C VAL A 132 -14.43 11.23 10.92
N LYS A 133 -14.38 9.94 11.28
CA LYS A 133 -14.78 9.46 12.61
C LYS A 133 -13.98 10.17 13.72
N HIS A 134 -12.65 10.15 13.62
CA HIS A 134 -11.78 10.77 14.63
C HIS A 134 -11.95 12.29 14.70
N GLN A 135 -12.35 12.95 13.60
CA GLN A 135 -12.60 14.39 13.56
C GLN A 135 -14.02 14.77 14.02
N ALA A 136 -15.01 13.91 13.79
CA ALA A 136 -16.37 14.04 14.32
C ALA A 136 -16.37 13.87 15.85
N ASP A 137 -15.63 12.89 16.38
CA ASP A 137 -15.46 12.67 17.81
C ASP A 137 -14.81 13.89 18.50
N ALA A 138 -13.86 14.55 17.83
CA ALA A 138 -13.29 15.81 18.32
C ALA A 138 -14.33 16.96 18.35
N SER A 139 -15.21 17.01 17.34
CA SER A 139 -16.21 18.07 17.18
C SER A 139 -17.38 17.95 18.17
N VAL A 140 -17.93 16.74 18.36
CA VAL A 140 -19.05 16.46 19.27
C VAL A 140 -18.67 16.74 20.73
N ASN A 141 -17.45 16.35 21.11
CA ASN A 141 -16.95 16.59 22.46
C ASN A 141 -16.70 18.08 22.75
N ALA A 142 -16.22 18.85 21.76
CA ALA A 142 -16.09 20.30 21.89
C ALA A 142 -17.47 20.98 22.10
N MET A 143 -18.51 20.49 21.41
CA MET A 143 -19.89 20.98 21.60
C MET A 143 -20.47 20.64 22.98
N GLN A 144 -20.20 19.45 23.53
CA GLN A 144 -20.66 19.11 24.88
C GLN A 144 -20.02 19.99 25.97
N ILE A 145 -18.73 20.29 25.84
CA ILE A 145 -18.01 21.15 26.80
C ILE A 145 -18.53 22.59 26.77
N SER A 146 -18.81 23.13 25.58
CA SER A 146 -19.37 24.49 25.45
C SER A 146 -20.79 24.64 26.01
N ARG A 147 -21.54 23.54 26.14
CA ARG A 147 -22.89 23.52 26.74
C ARG A 147 -22.89 23.41 28.27
N LEU A 148 -21.74 23.11 28.88
CA LEU A 148 -21.55 22.94 30.33
C LEU A 148 -20.84 24.13 31.00
N LYS A 149 -20.62 25.23 30.26
CA LYS A 149 -20.10 26.51 30.76
C LYS A 149 -21.18 27.57 30.69
#